data_AF-A0A5D4RWW3-F1
#
_entry.id   AF-A0A5D4RWW3-F1
#
_cell.length_a   1.000
_cell.length_b   1.000
_cell.length_c   1.000
_cell.angle_alpha   90.00
_cell.angle_beta   90.00
_cell.angle_gamma   90.00
#
_symmetry.space_group_name_H-M   'P 1'
#
loop_
_entity.id
_entity.type
_entity.pdbx_description
1 polymer ?
#
loop_
_entity_poly.entity_id
_entity_poly.type
_entity_poly.pdbx_seq_one_letter_code
_entity_poly.pdbx_strand_id
1 'polypeptide(L)'
;MNILSADADYGGAGKGHMGTEVWSDHLDKWVFLDPQFNCYPMKDGIPLHFTELVEHYDHVQFHSPSEETLREYPSFVSDYFGYIRTNRKEHGHTIRMTLPLQGCEQQLAFEAMELDHASYTINKDDFYPALNHTMILIEYKEKKDLSKLIQDYNIQTEEEYEAFLPLLSAKPDYRLTFIHTAEAFSHYEVSIDGWR
;
A
#
# COMPACT_ATOMS: atom_id res chain seq x y z
N MET A 1 10.08 -1.51 11.03
CA MET A 1 10.11 -2.63 10.07
C MET A 1 11.50 -3.26 10.09
N ASN A 2 11.66 -4.50 9.62
CA ASN A 2 12.95 -5.18 9.54
C ASN A 2 13.33 -5.36 8.05
N ILE A 3 14.54 -4.95 7.68
CA ILE A 3 15.11 -5.12 6.34
C ILE A 3 16.22 -6.16 6.41
N LEU A 4 16.28 -7.05 5.43
CA LEU A 4 17.08 -8.27 5.50
C LEU A 4 17.98 -8.40 4.28
N SER A 5 19.19 -8.92 4.49
CA SER A 5 20.07 -9.33 3.41
C SER A 5 19.47 -10.48 2.59
N ALA A 6 19.91 -10.63 1.34
CA ALA A 6 19.42 -11.70 0.46
C ALA A 6 19.75 -13.12 1.01
N ASP A 7 20.85 -13.24 1.75
CA ASP A 7 21.32 -14.46 2.40
C ASP A 7 20.95 -14.52 3.90
N ALA A 8 19.86 -13.88 4.31
CA ALA A 8 19.46 -13.80 5.72
C ALA A 8 19.04 -15.12 6.37
N ASP A 9 18.90 -16.20 5.60
CA ASP A 9 18.62 -17.53 6.09
C ASP A 9 19.85 -18.16 6.77
N TYR A 10 21.00 -18.22 6.11
CA TYR A 10 22.20 -18.93 6.57
C TYR A 10 23.48 -18.09 6.49
N GLY A 11 23.39 -16.81 6.16
CA GLY A 11 24.54 -15.90 6.04
C GLY A 11 25.21 -15.51 7.36
N GLY A 12 24.76 -16.04 8.49
CA GLY A 12 25.31 -15.76 9.82
C GLY A 12 24.64 -14.58 10.53
N ALA A 13 25.27 -14.08 11.59
CA ALA A 13 24.72 -12.98 12.40
C ALA A 13 24.83 -11.62 11.70
N GLY A 14 23.83 -10.75 11.90
CA GLY A 14 23.82 -9.38 11.39
C GLY A 14 23.10 -9.23 10.05
N LYS A 15 22.26 -10.19 9.67
CA LYS A 15 21.56 -10.22 8.38
C LYS A 15 20.21 -9.53 8.38
N GLY A 16 19.88 -8.88 9.49
CA GLY A 16 18.75 -7.97 9.58
C GLY A 16 19.16 -6.63 10.16
N HIS A 17 18.46 -5.58 9.72
CA HIS A 17 18.56 -4.24 10.25
C HIS A 17 17.18 -3.65 10.52
N MET A 18 17.07 -2.82 11.54
CA MET A 18 15.80 -2.24 11.96
C MET A 18 15.70 -0.80 11.46
N GLY A 19 14.74 -0.56 10.57
CA GLY A 19 14.34 0.79 10.16
C GLY A 19 12.93 1.14 10.65
N THR A 20 12.50 2.36 10.35
CA THR A 20 11.12 2.81 10.58
C THR A 20 10.51 3.31 9.28
N GLU A 21 9.21 3.02 9.08
CA GLU A 21 8.42 3.68 8.04
C GLU A 21 7.25 4.37 8.70
N VAL A 22 6.95 5.58 8.23
CA VAL A 22 5.84 6.41 8.73
C VAL A 22 4.98 6.87 7.55
N TRP A 23 3.68 6.91 7.75
CA TRP A 23 2.75 7.47 6.77
C TRP A 23 2.78 8.99 6.80
N SER A 24 2.81 9.61 5.63
CA SER A 24 2.73 11.06 5.45
C SER A 24 1.46 11.43 4.71
N ASP A 25 0.51 12.07 5.37
CA ASP A 25 -0.72 12.57 4.74
C ASP A 25 -0.45 13.65 3.69
N HIS A 26 0.65 14.40 3.83
CA HIS A 26 1.02 15.44 2.86
C HIS A 26 1.50 14.86 1.53
N LEU A 27 2.23 13.74 1.59
CA LEU A 27 2.78 13.05 0.43
C LEU A 27 1.88 11.89 -0.05
N ASP A 28 0.86 11.55 0.73
CA ASP A 28 -0.04 10.41 0.51
C ASP A 28 0.72 9.09 0.32
N LYS A 29 1.77 8.88 1.13
CA LYS A 29 2.65 7.71 1.04
C LYS A 29 3.39 7.40 2.33
N TRP A 30 3.94 6.19 2.39
CA TRP A 30 4.93 5.80 3.39
C TRP A 30 6.29 6.44 3.12
N VAL A 31 7.04 6.72 4.19
CA VAL A 31 8.38 7.31 4.17
C VAL A 31 9.30 6.51 5.08
N PHE A 32 10.44 6.09 4.55
CA PHE A 32 11.48 5.36 5.28
C PHE A 32 12.42 6.30 6.02
N LEU A 33 12.68 5.98 7.28
CA LEU A 33 13.58 6.69 8.18
C LEU A 33 14.45 5.67 8.92
N ASP A 34 15.74 5.95 9.00
CA ASP A 34 16.68 5.17 9.79
C ASP A 34 17.20 5.98 10.98
N PRO A 35 16.58 5.83 12.16
CA PRO A 35 16.96 6.60 13.34
C PRO A 35 18.33 6.19 13.91
N GLN A 36 18.84 4.99 13.61
CA GLN A 36 20.18 4.59 14.06
C GLN A 36 21.26 5.46 13.42
N PHE A 37 21.05 5.83 12.16
CA PHE A 37 21.97 6.68 11.40
C PHE A 37 21.49 8.14 11.31
N ASN A 38 20.28 8.44 11.80
CA ASN A 38 19.62 9.73 11.56
C ASN A 38 19.66 10.10 10.08
N CYS A 39 19.24 9.14 9.24
CA CYS A 39 19.38 9.20 7.78
C CYS A 39 18.06 8.82 7.11
N TYR A 40 17.79 9.41 5.95
CA TYR A 40 16.66 9.04 5.10
C TYR A 40 16.97 9.28 3.61
N PRO A 41 16.41 8.46 2.70
CA PRO A 41 16.59 8.59 1.26
C PRO A 41 15.55 9.54 0.63
N MET A 42 15.98 10.28 -0.39
CA MET A 42 15.14 11.13 -1.23
C MET A 42 15.47 10.93 -2.71
N LYS A 43 14.49 11.14 -3.58
CA LYS A 43 14.68 11.30 -5.03
C LYS A 43 13.89 12.51 -5.49
N ASP A 44 14.52 13.38 -6.27
CA ASP A 44 13.89 14.60 -6.80
C ASP A 44 13.19 15.48 -5.73
N GLY A 45 13.77 15.54 -4.52
CA GLY A 45 13.20 16.30 -3.41
C GLY A 45 12.03 15.62 -2.69
N ILE A 46 11.73 14.35 -2.99
CA ILE A 46 10.65 13.58 -2.36
C ILE A 46 11.26 12.43 -1.53
N PRO A 47 10.92 12.30 -0.23
CA PRO A 47 11.32 11.15 0.58
C PRO A 47 10.77 9.83 0.03
N LEU A 48 11.57 8.78 0.15
CA LEU A 48 11.23 7.45 -0.35
C LEU A 48 10.81 6.51 0.78
N HIS A 49 9.92 5.55 0.48
CA HIS A 49 9.81 4.32 1.25
C HIS A 49 10.84 3.30 0.78
N PHE A 50 11.02 2.21 1.52
CA PHE A 50 12.18 1.33 1.33
C PHE A 50 12.19 0.62 -0.03
N THR A 51 11.03 0.19 -0.55
CA THR A 51 10.97 -0.40 -1.90
C THR A 51 11.41 0.58 -3.00
N GLU A 52 11.01 1.85 -2.92
CA GLU A 52 11.46 2.87 -3.88
C GLU A 52 12.97 3.14 -3.77
N LEU A 53 13.52 3.12 -2.55
CA LEU A 53 14.97 3.20 -2.35
C LEU A 53 15.67 2.09 -3.13
N VAL A 54 15.21 0.84 -3.03
CA VAL A 54 15.81 -0.29 -3.76
C VAL A 54 15.65 -0.12 -5.28
N GLU A 55 14.48 0.32 -5.75
CA GLU A 55 14.19 0.50 -7.18
C GLU A 55 14.94 1.66 -7.84
N HIS A 56 15.35 2.66 -7.06
CA HIS A 56 15.95 3.89 -7.56
C HIS A 56 17.32 4.18 -6.98
N TYR A 57 17.97 3.18 -6.37
CA TYR A 57 19.17 3.34 -5.55
C TYR A 57 20.25 4.21 -6.20
N ASP A 58 20.53 4.01 -7.50
CA ASP A 58 21.54 4.76 -8.26
C ASP A 58 21.23 6.28 -8.43
N HIS A 59 20.02 6.71 -8.08
CA HIS A 59 19.52 8.08 -8.20
C HIS A 59 19.06 8.66 -6.85
N VAL A 60 19.33 7.97 -5.74
CA VAL A 60 18.94 8.44 -4.40
C VAL A 60 19.95 9.43 -3.84
N GLN A 61 19.41 10.47 -3.21
CA GLN A 61 20.14 11.39 -2.34
C GLN A 61 19.84 11.01 -0.89
N PHE A 62 20.88 10.71 -0.11
CA PHE A 62 20.74 10.46 1.32
C PHE A 62 20.87 11.77 2.10
N HIS A 63 20.04 11.92 3.12
CA HIS A 63 20.01 13.11 3.97
C HIS A 63 20.28 12.73 5.42
N SER A 64 21.31 13.33 6.00
CA SER A 64 21.71 13.18 7.40
C SER A 64 22.46 14.44 7.83
N PRO A 65 22.41 14.85 9.11
CA PRO A 65 23.28 15.91 9.61
C PRO A 65 24.76 15.48 9.72
N SER A 66 25.07 14.20 9.54
CA SER A 66 26.43 13.65 9.65
C SER A 66 27.03 13.32 8.28
N GLU A 67 28.08 14.04 7.89
CA GLU A 67 28.85 13.77 6.67
C GLU A 67 29.52 12.38 6.67
N GLU A 68 29.86 11.86 7.86
CA GLU A 68 30.38 10.51 8.02
C GLU A 68 29.32 9.48 7.67
N THR A 69 28.12 9.65 8.22
CA THR A 69 26.97 8.81 7.89
C THR A 69 26.66 8.86 6.39
N LEU A 70 26.69 10.03 5.76
CA LEU A 70 26.42 10.14 4.33
C LEU A 70 27.41 9.35 3.46
N ARG A 71 28.65 9.16 3.92
CA ARG A 71 29.65 8.36 3.20
C ARG A 71 29.45 6.86 3.36
N GLU A 72 29.04 6.41 4.55
CA GLU A 72 29.01 4.98 4.90
C GLU A 72 27.62 4.35 4.69
N TYR A 73 26.58 5.11 4.96
CA TYR A 73 25.20 4.63 4.98
C TYR A 73 24.72 4.01 3.67
N PRO A 74 25.02 4.55 2.47
CA PRO A 74 24.57 3.94 1.23
C PRO A 74 25.05 2.49 1.10
N SER A 75 26.35 2.25 1.33
CA SER A 75 26.92 0.90 1.29
C SER A 75 26.27 0.01 2.34
N PHE A 76 26.15 0.51 3.58
CA PHE A 76 25.55 -0.23 4.68
C PHE A 76 24.11 -0.65 4.38
N VAL A 77 23.24 0.27 3.94
CA VAL A 77 21.81 -0.04 3.73
C VAL A 77 21.60 -0.96 2.54
N SER A 78 22.48 -0.89 1.52
CA SER A 78 22.39 -1.74 0.33
C SER A 78 22.59 -3.23 0.62
N ASP A 79 23.31 -3.57 1.70
CA ASP A 79 23.48 -4.95 2.16
C ASP A 79 22.16 -5.60 2.62
N TYR A 80 21.10 -4.80 2.82
CA TYR A 80 19.79 -5.23 3.31
C TYR A 80 18.67 -5.13 2.25
N PHE A 81 19.03 -5.08 0.95
CA PHE A 81 18.05 -5.05 -0.15
C PHE A 81 17.46 -6.42 -0.50
N GLY A 82 17.65 -7.44 0.33
CA GLY A 82 17.10 -8.78 0.08
C GLY A 82 15.58 -8.83 0.28
N TYR A 83 15.13 -8.48 1.48
CA TYR A 83 13.72 -8.56 1.88
C TYR A 83 13.34 -7.43 2.82
N ILE A 84 12.05 -7.10 2.85
CA ILE A 84 11.46 -6.25 3.89
C ILE A 84 10.40 -7.03 4.64
N ARG A 85 10.32 -6.82 5.96
CA ARG A 85 9.50 -7.60 6.87
C ARG A 85 8.79 -6.75 7.91
N THR A 86 7.53 -7.07 8.14
CA THR A 86 6.71 -6.47 9.20
C THR A 86 5.87 -7.52 9.90
N ASN A 87 5.39 -7.21 11.10
CA ASN A 87 4.50 -8.08 11.85
C ASN A 87 3.07 -7.53 11.76
N ARG A 88 2.12 -8.40 11.41
CA ARG A 88 0.69 -8.10 11.38
C ARG A 88 -0.04 -8.98 12.38
N LYS A 89 -0.98 -8.41 13.14
CA LYS A 89 -1.86 -9.18 14.02
C LYS A 89 -3.14 -9.52 13.27
N GLU A 90 -3.42 -10.81 13.09
CA GLU A 90 -4.65 -11.29 12.45
C GLU A 90 -5.20 -12.50 13.20
N HIS A 91 -6.50 -12.49 13.49
CA HIS A 91 -7.20 -13.62 14.12
C HIS A 91 -6.52 -14.19 15.38
N GLY A 92 -5.86 -13.34 16.18
CA GLY A 92 -5.12 -13.75 17.39
C GLY A 92 -3.69 -14.26 17.14
N HIS A 93 -3.24 -14.32 15.90
CA HIS A 93 -1.88 -14.70 15.51
C HIS A 93 -1.05 -13.49 15.13
N THR A 94 0.26 -13.57 15.35
CA THR A 94 1.24 -12.63 14.76
C THR A 94 1.79 -13.27 13.50
N ILE A 95 1.43 -12.71 12.35
CA ILE A 95 1.90 -13.11 11.04
C ILE A 95 3.09 -12.22 10.69
N ARG A 96 4.17 -12.85 10.23
CA ARG A 96 5.37 -12.17 9.76
C ARG A 96 5.26 -12.03 8.25
N MET A 97 4.81 -10.86 7.81
CA MET A 97 4.74 -10.56 6.38
C MET A 97 6.13 -10.23 5.86
N THR A 98 6.52 -10.90 4.78
CA THR A 98 7.80 -10.72 4.09
C THR A 98 7.52 -10.38 2.63
N LEU A 99 8.09 -9.27 2.16
CA LEU A 99 8.08 -8.86 0.77
C LEU A 99 9.51 -9.03 0.22
N PRO A 100 9.73 -9.92 -0.77
CA PRO A 100 11.01 -10.04 -1.45
C PRO A 100 11.30 -8.79 -2.27
N LEU A 101 12.57 -8.37 -2.26
CA LEU A 101 13.09 -7.26 -3.05
C LEU A 101 14.08 -7.83 -4.07
N GLN A 102 15.37 -7.88 -3.73
CA GLN A 102 16.40 -8.56 -4.52
C GLN A 102 16.60 -10.03 -4.11
N GLY A 103 16.06 -10.43 -2.97
CA GLY A 103 16.01 -11.82 -2.55
C GLY A 103 15.03 -12.61 -3.42
N CYS A 104 15.49 -13.73 -3.96
CA CYS A 104 14.73 -14.51 -4.95
C CYS A 104 13.99 -15.72 -4.35
N GLU A 105 14.25 -16.07 -3.09
CA GLU A 105 13.80 -17.32 -2.50
C GLU A 105 12.90 -17.10 -1.30
N GLN A 106 11.97 -18.04 -1.09
CA GLN A 106 11.19 -18.07 0.13
C GLN A 106 12.04 -18.63 1.27
N GLN A 107 12.43 -17.79 2.22
CA GLN A 107 13.24 -18.22 3.36
C GLN A 107 12.39 -19.02 4.37
N LEU A 108 12.91 -20.17 4.81
CA LEU A 108 12.34 -20.97 5.90
C LEU A 108 13.17 -20.88 7.20
N ALA A 109 14.24 -20.11 7.17
CA ALA A 109 15.12 -19.86 8.30
C ALA A 109 15.51 -18.37 8.35
N PHE A 110 15.97 -17.91 9.51
CA PHE A 110 16.65 -16.63 9.69
C PHE A 110 17.85 -16.85 10.62
N GLU A 111 19.05 -16.52 10.13
CA GLU A 111 20.32 -16.73 10.83
C GLU A 111 20.46 -18.17 11.40
N ALA A 112 20.15 -19.16 10.56
CA ALA A 112 20.14 -20.59 10.83
C ALA A 112 19.10 -21.10 11.87
N MET A 113 18.21 -20.23 12.34
CA MET A 113 17.11 -20.58 13.24
C MET A 113 15.79 -20.71 12.48
N GLU A 114 14.86 -21.49 13.03
CA GLU A 114 13.53 -21.71 12.46
C GLU A 114 12.75 -20.39 12.25
N LEU A 115 12.09 -20.29 11.09
CA LEU A 115 11.22 -19.15 10.76
C LEU A 115 9.76 -19.58 10.70
N ASP A 116 9.03 -19.34 11.80
CA ASP A 116 7.59 -19.62 11.86
C ASP A 116 6.72 -18.44 11.42
N HIS A 117 5.48 -18.76 11.01
CA HIS A 117 4.40 -17.83 10.66
C HIS A 117 4.79 -16.77 9.61
N ALA A 118 5.73 -17.11 8.72
CA ALA A 118 6.13 -16.25 7.61
C ALA A 118 5.12 -16.34 6.46
N SER A 119 4.60 -15.19 6.06
CA SER A 119 3.73 -15.03 4.89
C SER A 119 4.47 -14.21 3.84
N TYR A 120 4.60 -14.75 2.65
CA TYR A 120 5.29 -14.10 1.54
C TYR A 120 4.27 -13.54 0.58
N THR A 121 4.42 -12.26 0.24
CA THR A 121 3.63 -11.60 -0.81
C THR A 121 4.59 -10.96 -1.80
N ILE A 122 4.18 -10.95 -3.08
CA ILE A 122 4.82 -10.16 -4.14
C ILE A 122 4.02 -8.90 -4.45
N ASN A 123 2.84 -8.74 -3.85
CA ASN A 123 2.01 -7.57 -4.02
C ASN A 123 2.43 -6.51 -2.99
N LYS A 124 2.98 -5.39 -3.49
CA LYS A 124 3.39 -4.28 -2.64
C LYS A 124 2.23 -3.68 -1.86
N ASP A 125 1.03 -3.68 -2.42
CA ASP A 125 -0.16 -3.08 -1.79
C ASP A 125 -0.62 -3.86 -0.55
N ASP A 126 -0.30 -5.15 -0.47
CA ASP A 126 -0.53 -5.95 0.74
C ASP A 126 0.40 -5.50 1.88
N PHE A 127 1.60 -5.01 1.54
CA PHE A 127 2.65 -4.59 2.48
C PHE A 127 2.55 -3.11 2.85
N TYR A 128 2.21 -2.27 1.88
CA TYR A 128 2.01 -0.83 1.99
C TYR A 128 0.54 -0.50 1.79
N PRO A 129 -0.34 -0.83 2.75
CA PRO A 129 -1.73 -0.45 2.63
C PRO A 129 -1.80 1.08 2.58
N ALA A 130 -2.63 1.58 1.68
CA ALA A 130 -2.95 2.99 1.63
C ALA A 130 -3.73 3.36 2.90
N LEU A 131 -3.09 4.13 3.78
CA LEU A 131 -3.72 4.58 5.02
C LEU A 131 -4.59 5.80 4.74
N ASN A 132 -5.66 5.96 5.50
CA ASN A 132 -6.55 7.13 5.42
C ASN A 132 -7.32 7.29 4.10
N HIS A 133 -7.43 6.24 3.29
CA HIS A 133 -8.27 6.28 2.11
C HIS A 133 -9.75 6.21 2.49
N THR A 134 -10.55 7.05 1.84
CA THR A 134 -12.01 6.99 1.89
C THR A 134 -12.53 6.45 0.57
N MET A 135 -13.17 5.28 0.61
CA MET A 135 -13.97 4.77 -0.49
C MET A 135 -15.34 5.43 -0.47
N ILE A 136 -15.78 5.95 -1.61
CA ILE A 136 -17.14 6.45 -1.80
C ILE A 136 -17.92 5.42 -2.59
N LEU A 137 -18.92 4.82 -1.97
CA LEU A 137 -19.90 3.99 -2.66
C LEU A 137 -21.07 4.84 -3.08
N ILE A 138 -21.41 4.77 -4.36
CA ILE A 138 -22.55 5.46 -4.95
C ILE A 138 -23.66 4.44 -5.19
N GLU A 139 -24.75 4.56 -4.43
CA GLU A 139 -25.88 3.64 -4.51
C GLU A 139 -27.13 4.37 -4.97
N TYR A 140 -27.64 4.05 -6.17
CA TYR A 140 -28.94 4.57 -6.61
C TYR A 140 -30.03 4.16 -5.62
N LYS A 141 -30.81 5.14 -5.15
CA LYS A 141 -31.89 4.90 -4.19
C LYS A 141 -33.00 4.05 -4.82
N GLU A 142 -33.26 4.30 -6.09
CA GLU A 142 -34.19 3.52 -6.89
C GLU A 142 -33.42 2.58 -7.82
N LYS A 143 -33.47 1.28 -7.53
CA LYS A 143 -32.94 0.25 -8.42
C LYS A 143 -34.02 -0.12 -9.43
N LYS A 144 -33.71 -0.01 -10.73
CA LYS A 144 -34.59 -0.49 -11.80
C LYS A 144 -34.36 -1.99 -11.98
N ASP A 145 -35.43 -2.76 -11.97
CA ASP A 145 -35.41 -4.18 -12.32
C ASP A 145 -35.57 -4.30 -13.84
N LEU A 146 -34.45 -4.52 -14.53
CA LEU A 146 -34.43 -4.59 -15.99
C LEU A 146 -35.32 -5.72 -16.51
N SER A 147 -35.32 -6.88 -15.85
CA SER A 147 -36.11 -8.05 -16.25
C SER A 147 -37.60 -7.75 -16.14
N LYS A 148 -38.03 -7.12 -15.04
CA LYS A 148 -39.43 -6.70 -14.88
C LYS A 148 -39.82 -5.65 -15.91
N LEU A 149 -38.95 -4.68 -16.20
CA LEU A 149 -39.24 -3.63 -17.18
C LEU A 149 -39.36 -4.20 -18.60
N ILE A 150 -38.52 -5.16 -18.99
CA ILE A 150 -38.65 -5.87 -20.27
C ILE A 150 -40.00 -6.58 -20.37
N GLN A 151 -40.46 -7.20 -19.28
CA GLN A 151 -41.77 -7.87 -19.22
C GLN A 151 -42.93 -6.88 -19.29
N ASP A 152 -42.90 -5.83 -18.47
CA ASP A 152 -43.98 -4.83 -18.37
C ASP A 152 -44.19 -4.08 -19.69
N TYR A 153 -43.12 -3.86 -20.47
CA TYR A 153 -43.15 -3.18 -21.77
C TYR A 153 -43.17 -4.14 -22.97
N ASN A 154 -43.18 -5.46 -22.73
CA ASN A 154 -43.18 -6.51 -23.75
C ASN A 154 -42.11 -6.30 -24.85
N ILE A 155 -40.88 -6.02 -24.43
CA ILE A 155 -39.75 -5.79 -25.34
C ILE A 155 -39.29 -7.14 -25.90
N GLN A 156 -39.35 -7.33 -27.21
CA GLN A 156 -39.02 -8.60 -27.88
C GLN A 156 -37.86 -8.48 -28.87
N THR A 157 -37.52 -7.26 -29.29
CA THR A 157 -36.49 -6.98 -30.30
C THR A 157 -35.47 -5.95 -29.82
N GLU A 158 -34.32 -5.90 -30.50
CA GLU A 158 -33.25 -4.95 -30.22
C GLU A 158 -33.67 -3.50 -30.49
N GLU A 159 -34.41 -3.24 -31.58
CA GLU A 159 -34.94 -1.90 -31.91
C GLU A 159 -35.92 -1.38 -30.85
N GLU A 160 -36.79 -2.25 -30.30
CA GLU A 160 -37.69 -1.90 -29.19
C GLU A 160 -36.92 -1.59 -27.90
N TYR A 161 -35.84 -2.34 -27.64
CA TYR A 161 -34.98 -2.10 -26.49
C TYR A 161 -34.26 -0.74 -26.61
N GLU A 162 -33.70 -0.42 -27.78
CA GLU A 162 -33.05 0.86 -28.04
C GLU A 162 -34.01 2.04 -27.88
N ALA A 163 -35.24 1.91 -28.40
CA ALA A 163 -36.29 2.92 -28.23
C ALA A 163 -36.68 3.11 -26.76
N PHE A 164 -36.48 2.10 -25.91
CA PHE A 164 -36.79 2.11 -24.49
C PHE A 164 -35.67 2.69 -23.61
N LEU A 165 -34.40 2.66 -24.05
CA LEU A 165 -33.24 3.15 -23.28
C LEU A 165 -33.37 4.59 -22.73
N PRO A 166 -33.93 5.58 -23.47
CA PRO A 166 -34.14 6.92 -22.93
C PRO A 166 -35.10 6.97 -21.73
N LEU A 167 -36.04 6.02 -21.62
CA LEU A 167 -36.95 5.89 -20.48
C LEU A 167 -36.25 5.23 -19.28
N LEU A 168 -35.20 4.47 -19.55
CA LEU A 168 -34.34 3.84 -18.55
C LEU A 168 -33.27 4.77 -17.99
N SER A 169 -33.12 5.99 -18.51
CA SER A 169 -32.11 6.95 -18.03
C SER A 169 -32.06 7.01 -16.50
N ALA A 170 -30.86 6.85 -15.96
CA ALA A 170 -30.61 6.95 -14.54
C ALA A 170 -30.82 8.41 -14.13
N LYS A 171 -31.60 8.62 -13.07
CA LYS A 171 -31.68 9.92 -12.40
C LYS A 171 -30.57 9.95 -11.35
N PRO A 172 -29.80 11.03 -11.22
CA PRO A 172 -28.71 11.15 -10.24
C PRO A 172 -29.27 11.35 -8.82
N ASP A 173 -30.09 10.41 -8.37
CA ASP A 173 -30.60 10.31 -7.01
C ASP A 173 -30.00 9.07 -6.35
N TYR A 174 -28.89 9.31 -5.66
CA TYR A 174 -28.09 8.27 -5.03
C TYR A 174 -27.82 8.61 -3.56
N ARG A 175 -27.47 7.57 -2.81
CA ARG A 175 -26.84 7.65 -1.51
C ARG A 175 -25.34 7.52 -1.70
N LEU A 176 -24.59 8.42 -1.06
CA LEU A 176 -23.14 8.28 -0.93
C LEU A 176 -22.86 7.63 0.43
N THR A 177 -22.18 6.49 0.40
CA THR A 177 -21.69 5.83 1.61
C THR A 177 -20.17 5.94 1.61
N PHE A 178 -19.63 6.58 2.64
CA PHE A 178 -18.20 6.76 2.80
C PHE A 178 -17.67 5.69 3.75
N ILE A 179 -16.63 4.97 3.33
CA ILE A 179 -15.95 3.95 4.13
C ILE A 179 -14.48 4.37 4.22
N HIS A 180 -13.97 4.57 5.43
CA HIS A 180 -12.57 4.95 5.66
C HIS A 180 -11.80 3.88 6.43
N THR A 181 -10.48 3.89 6.27
CA THR A 181 -9.54 3.07 7.05
C THR A 181 -8.82 3.84 8.16
N ALA A 182 -9.07 5.16 8.28
CA ALA A 182 -8.44 6.02 9.28
C ALA A 182 -8.85 5.66 10.72
N GLU A 183 -7.88 5.33 11.59
CA GLU A 183 -8.11 4.98 13.00
C GLU A 183 -8.58 6.19 13.84
N ALA A 184 -8.12 7.38 13.50
CA ALA A 184 -8.46 8.65 14.16
C ALA A 184 -9.44 9.52 13.35
N PHE A 185 -10.37 8.89 12.64
CA PHE A 185 -11.37 9.60 11.84
C PHE A 185 -12.32 10.43 12.71
N SER A 186 -12.59 11.67 12.30
CA SER A 186 -13.49 12.57 13.02
C SER A 186 -14.75 12.94 12.23
N HIS A 187 -14.62 13.34 10.97
CA HIS A 187 -15.73 13.73 10.11
C HIS A 187 -15.35 13.68 8.62
N TYR A 188 -16.36 13.64 7.75
CA TYR A 188 -16.22 13.83 6.31
C TYR A 188 -16.45 15.31 5.96
N GLU A 189 -15.63 15.85 5.07
CA GLU A 189 -15.91 17.10 4.36
C GLU A 189 -16.13 16.76 2.89
N VAL A 190 -17.23 17.24 2.30
CA VAL A 190 -17.56 17.01 0.89
C VAL A 190 -17.69 18.36 0.23
N SER A 191 -16.90 18.60 -0.81
CA SER A 191 -17.07 19.78 -1.67
C SER A 191 -17.45 19.33 -3.08
N ILE A 192 -18.50 19.96 -3.62
CA ILE A 192 -18.97 19.73 -4.99
C ILE A 192 -18.84 21.06 -5.72
N ASP A 193 -18.11 21.06 -6.84
CA ASP A 193 -17.88 22.26 -7.68
C ASP A 193 -17.31 23.47 -6.93
N GLY A 194 -16.51 23.23 -5.88
CA GLY A 194 -15.90 24.29 -5.08
C GLY A 194 -16.85 24.97 -4.08
N TRP A 195 -18.10 24.51 -3.98
CA TRP A 195 -18.98 24.88 -2.87
C TRP A 195 -18.71 23.92 -1.71
N ARG A 196 -18.37 24.49 -0.55
CA ARG A 196 -18.31 23.79 0.74
C ARG A 196 -19.69 23.72 1.36
#